data_AF-Q1C4E4-F1
#
_entry.id   AF-Q1C4E4-F1
#
_cell.length_a   1.000
_cell.length_b   1.000
_cell.length_c   1.000
_cell.angle_alpha   90.00
_cell.angle_beta   90.00
_cell.angle_gamma   90.00
#
_symmetry.space_group_name_H-M   'P 1'
#
loop_
_entity.id
_entity.type
_entity.pdbx_description
1 polymer ?
#
loop_
_entity_poly.entity_id
_entity_poly.type
_entity_poly.pdbx_seq_one_letter_code
_entity_poly.pdbx_strand_id
1 'polypeptide(L)'
;MAQANLSEILFKPKFKHPETSTLVRRTHCNHVVNIHSALDGDTANHWYRMINRLMWTWRGIDPLEIEEVLSRIACSKAEHSNNELLDTVVGYRNGNWIYEWANQGMMWQQKAMEETDPGSAGQFWLNAANLYSIASYPHLKGDELSEQAEVLSNRAYEEAAKYLPYTLKELTFPISDGGSLSGFLHMPTVGSAPFPTVLMCGGLDTLQSDYHRLFRDYLEPKGIAMLTIDLPSVGASSRWKLTQDTSYLHQQVLQALADVPWVDHQRVSVFGFRFGANVAVRLGYLEPQRVRAVACLGPIVHHLLCNSDSLRKVPDMYMDVMASRLGMADSTDETLNTEMNRYSLKTQGLLGRRCQTPMLAGFWENDPFSPKEEAKLICSSSADGKLLAIPSKPLYENFHRALLQTSEWLEDKMR
;
A
#
# COMPACT_ATOMS: atom_id res chain seq x y z
N MET A 1 -25.78 13.28 26.95
CA MET A 1 -24.35 13.64 26.92
C MET A 1 -23.83 13.21 25.57
N ALA A 2 -23.35 14.13 24.73
CA ALA A 2 -22.75 13.78 23.45
C ALA A 2 -21.55 12.86 23.71
N GLN A 3 -21.54 11.65 23.12
CA GLN A 3 -20.36 10.79 23.14
C GLN A 3 -19.23 11.57 22.44
N ALA A 4 -18.16 11.87 23.18
CA ALA A 4 -16.98 12.52 22.62
C ALA A 4 -16.49 11.70 21.42
N ASN A 5 -16.24 12.38 20.30
CA ASN A 5 -15.78 11.73 19.08
C ASN A 5 -14.43 11.05 19.36
N LEU A 6 -14.24 9.82 18.89
CA LEU A 6 -13.01 9.06 19.15
C LEU A 6 -11.78 9.83 18.66
N SER A 7 -11.91 10.60 17.56
CA SER A 7 -10.85 11.49 17.07
C SER A 7 -10.44 12.53 18.11
N GLU A 8 -11.40 13.21 18.76
CA GLU A 8 -11.12 14.22 19.80
C GLU A 8 -10.41 13.62 21.03
N ILE A 9 -10.66 12.34 21.32
CA ILE A 9 -10.03 11.63 22.44
C ILE A 9 -8.59 11.25 22.09
N LEU A 10 -8.39 10.64 20.91
CA LEU A 10 -7.09 10.16 20.45
C LEU A 10 -6.11 11.31 20.27
N PHE A 11 -6.58 12.44 19.76
CA PHE A 11 -5.75 13.53 19.26
C PHE A 11 -5.68 14.78 20.15
N LYS A 12 -5.88 14.63 21.46
CA LYS A 12 -5.62 15.76 22.38
C LYS A 12 -4.16 16.23 22.24
N PRO A 13 -3.89 17.55 22.07
CA PRO A 13 -2.54 18.05 21.87
C PRO A 13 -1.58 17.56 22.96
N LYS A 14 -0.65 16.71 22.58
CA LYS A 14 0.45 16.24 23.41
C LYS A 14 1.75 16.58 22.70
N PHE A 15 2.60 17.35 23.38
CA PHE A 15 3.87 17.83 22.83
C PHE A 15 5.01 16.80 22.89
N LYS A 16 4.72 15.55 23.26
CA LYS A 16 5.75 14.54 23.58
C LYS A 16 5.93 13.43 22.55
N HIS A 17 5.15 13.42 21.47
CA HIS A 17 5.31 12.39 20.44
C HIS A 17 6.54 12.72 19.57
N PRO A 18 7.47 11.77 19.35
CA PRO A 18 8.56 11.95 18.39
C PRO A 18 7.97 12.22 16.99
N GLU A 19 8.62 13.09 16.23
CA GLU A 19 8.20 13.40 14.86
C GLU A 19 8.65 12.28 13.91
N THR A 20 7.84 11.97 12.91
CA THR A 20 8.00 10.81 12.01
C THR A 20 9.40 10.69 11.41
N SER A 21 10.00 11.77 10.90
CA SER A 21 11.34 11.74 10.28
C SER A 21 12.48 11.44 11.26
N THR A 22 12.20 11.45 12.57
CA THR A 22 13.20 11.17 13.63
C THR A 22 13.16 9.74 14.14
N LEU A 23 12.18 8.93 13.71
CA LEU A 23 11.96 7.57 14.22
C LEU A 23 13.00 6.57 13.73
N VAL A 24 13.50 6.78 12.51
CA VAL A 24 14.56 5.97 11.93
C VAL A 24 15.87 6.73 12.04
N ARG A 25 16.83 6.17 12.77
CA ARG A 25 18.10 6.81 13.16
C ARG A 25 19.27 6.20 12.40
N ARG A 26 19.07 5.90 11.11
CA ARG A 26 20.13 5.34 10.25
C ARG A 26 21.26 6.34 10.07
N THR A 27 22.50 5.85 10.16
CA THR A 27 23.67 6.62 9.74
C THR A 27 23.79 6.54 8.22
N HIS A 28 23.47 7.63 7.53
CA HIS A 28 23.43 7.68 6.06
C HIS A 28 24.13 8.92 5.51
N CYS A 29 24.43 8.89 4.21
CA CYS A 29 24.88 10.06 3.47
C CYS A 29 23.66 10.69 2.79
N ASN A 30 23.20 11.84 3.29
CA ASN A 30 22.08 12.57 2.68
C ASN A 30 22.38 12.85 1.21
N HIS A 31 21.55 12.31 0.33
CA HIS A 31 21.58 12.62 -1.09
C HIS A 31 20.19 13.05 -1.52
N VAL A 32 20.01 14.36 -1.68
CA VAL A 32 18.78 14.91 -2.27
C VAL A 32 18.81 14.59 -3.76
N VAL A 33 18.05 13.57 -4.17
CA VAL A 33 17.88 13.19 -5.57
C VAL A 33 16.46 13.50 -5.99
N ASN A 34 16.30 14.35 -7.00
CA ASN A 34 15.01 14.60 -7.61
C ASN A 34 14.54 13.37 -8.38
N ILE A 35 13.52 12.70 -7.86
CA ILE A 35 12.89 11.50 -8.41
C ILE A 35 11.43 11.75 -8.69
N HIS A 36 11.00 11.27 -9.84
CA HIS A 36 9.60 11.03 -10.18
C HIS A 36 9.38 9.52 -10.31
N SER A 37 8.38 8.99 -9.61
CA SER A 37 7.87 7.64 -9.82
C SER A 37 6.35 7.68 -9.99
N ALA A 38 5.86 6.91 -10.96
CA ALA A 38 4.43 6.80 -11.23
C ALA A 38 3.63 6.36 -9.99
N LEU A 39 4.16 5.39 -9.23
CA LEU A 39 3.45 4.76 -8.13
C LEU A 39 3.84 5.28 -6.75
N ASP A 40 5.02 5.93 -6.60
CA ASP A 40 5.51 6.43 -5.30
C ASP A 40 5.44 7.97 -5.21
N GLY A 41 5.18 8.65 -6.32
CA GLY A 41 5.10 10.11 -6.38
C GLY A 41 6.44 10.79 -6.63
N ASP A 42 6.50 12.06 -6.24
CA ASP A 42 7.65 12.93 -6.46
C ASP A 42 8.40 13.19 -5.16
N THR A 43 9.72 13.21 -5.22
CA THR A 43 10.49 13.96 -4.22
C THR A 43 10.21 15.44 -4.45
N ALA A 44 9.60 16.11 -3.48
CA ALA A 44 9.44 17.55 -3.51
C ALA A 44 10.58 18.18 -2.72
N ASN A 45 11.20 19.24 -3.26
CA ASN A 45 12.21 20.01 -2.54
C ASN A 45 11.64 20.41 -1.17
N HIS A 46 12.41 20.20 -0.10
CA HIS A 46 12.02 20.51 1.28
C HIS A 46 10.89 19.65 1.84
N TRP A 47 10.68 18.43 1.35
CA TRP A 47 9.78 17.45 1.97
C TRP A 47 10.55 16.19 2.35
N TYR A 48 10.31 15.69 3.57
CA TYR A 48 10.73 14.36 3.97
C TYR A 48 9.96 13.31 3.17
N ARG A 49 8.63 13.40 3.19
CA ARG A 49 7.73 12.48 2.48
C ARG A 49 7.78 12.66 0.96
N MET A 50 7.67 11.56 0.23
CA MET A 50 7.35 11.60 -1.20
C MET A 50 5.88 11.97 -1.38
N ILE A 51 5.61 12.89 -2.31
CA ILE A 51 4.27 13.44 -2.51
C ILE A 51 3.59 12.73 -3.67
N ASN A 52 2.62 11.87 -3.35
CA ASN A 52 2.02 10.94 -4.30
C ASN A 52 0.64 11.39 -4.81
N ARG A 53 0.64 12.53 -5.50
CA ARG A 53 -0.59 13.14 -6.06
C ARG A 53 -1.38 12.16 -6.92
N LEU A 54 -0.70 11.38 -7.77
CA LEU A 54 -1.36 10.41 -8.63
C LEU A 54 -2.17 9.41 -7.81
N MET A 55 -1.54 8.73 -6.85
CA MET A 55 -2.21 7.68 -6.10
C MET A 55 -3.28 8.25 -5.16
N TRP A 56 -3.05 9.42 -4.56
CA TRP A 56 -4.05 10.04 -3.67
C TRP A 56 -5.29 10.50 -4.45
N THR A 57 -5.11 11.13 -5.61
CA THR A 57 -6.23 11.45 -6.51
C THR A 57 -6.88 10.19 -7.04
N TRP A 58 -6.08 9.19 -7.46
CA TRP A 58 -6.61 7.92 -7.93
C TRP A 58 -7.49 7.29 -6.86
N ARG A 59 -7.10 7.27 -5.59
CA ARG A 59 -7.90 6.75 -4.46
C ARG A 59 -9.23 7.46 -4.23
N GLY A 60 -9.40 8.69 -4.73
CA GLY A 60 -10.66 9.45 -4.71
C GLY A 60 -10.60 10.81 -4.02
N ILE A 61 -9.42 11.28 -3.58
CA ILE A 61 -9.28 12.59 -2.96
C ILE A 61 -9.23 13.68 -4.03
N ASP A 62 -9.94 14.79 -3.81
CA ASP A 62 -9.93 15.92 -4.72
C ASP A 62 -8.51 16.53 -4.81
N PRO A 63 -7.95 16.73 -6.02
CA PRO A 63 -6.65 17.38 -6.20
C PRO A 63 -6.54 18.75 -5.51
N LEU A 64 -7.61 19.55 -5.49
CA LEU A 64 -7.62 20.85 -4.81
C LEU A 64 -7.51 20.69 -3.30
N GLU A 65 -8.16 19.67 -2.74
CA GLU A 65 -8.08 19.35 -1.31
C GLU A 65 -6.68 18.88 -0.92
N ILE A 66 -6.02 18.07 -1.77
CA ILE A 66 -4.63 17.67 -1.57
C ILE A 66 -3.73 18.92 -1.46
N GLU A 67 -3.84 19.84 -2.43
CA GLU A 67 -3.01 21.05 -2.41
C GLU A 67 -3.36 21.98 -1.24
N GLU A 68 -4.62 22.04 -0.81
CA GLU A 68 -5.02 22.83 0.36
C GLU A 68 -4.33 22.33 1.63
N VAL A 69 -4.37 21.01 1.89
CA VAL A 69 -3.72 20.39 3.05
C VAL A 69 -2.21 20.58 3.00
N LEU A 70 -1.58 20.30 1.84
CA LEU A 70 -0.14 20.49 1.66
C LEU A 70 0.27 21.96 1.86
N SER A 71 -0.56 22.91 1.43
CA SER A 71 -0.31 24.35 1.64
C SER A 71 -0.35 24.73 3.12
N ARG A 72 -1.28 24.17 3.92
CA ARG A 72 -1.33 24.41 5.37
C ARG A 72 -0.09 23.88 6.08
N ILE A 73 0.39 22.70 5.69
CA ILE A 73 1.66 22.12 6.17
C ILE A 73 2.83 23.05 5.81
N ALA A 74 2.98 23.38 4.52
CA ALA A 74 4.10 24.18 4.02
C ALA A 74 4.16 25.62 4.57
N CYS A 75 3.02 26.23 4.91
CA CYS A 75 2.97 27.59 5.45
C CYS A 75 3.19 27.67 6.96
N SER A 76 3.36 26.53 7.64
CA SER A 76 3.51 26.50 9.09
C SER A 76 4.78 27.21 9.55
N LYS A 77 4.65 27.97 10.64
CA LYS A 77 5.79 28.62 11.33
C LYS A 77 6.13 27.94 12.66
N ALA A 78 5.52 26.77 12.92
CA ALA A 78 5.81 25.99 14.11
C ALA A 78 7.23 25.42 14.06
N GLU A 79 7.69 24.90 15.19
CA GLU A 79 8.99 24.22 15.29
C GLU A 79 8.98 22.93 14.46
N HIS A 80 10.05 22.72 13.69
CA HIS A 80 10.27 21.53 12.86
C HIS A 80 11.41 20.68 13.45
N SER A 81 11.35 19.36 13.29
CA SER A 81 12.47 18.47 13.67
C SER A 81 13.67 18.70 12.74
N ASN A 82 13.42 19.06 11.48
CA ASN A 82 14.40 19.58 10.54
C ASN A 82 13.85 20.86 9.87
N ASN A 83 14.49 22.00 10.12
CA ASN A 83 14.07 23.29 9.57
C ASN A 83 14.14 23.40 8.03
N GLU A 84 14.80 22.46 7.34
CA GLU A 84 14.83 22.39 5.88
C GLU A 84 13.67 21.59 5.29
N LEU A 85 12.87 20.89 6.12
CA LEU A 85 11.80 19.98 5.70
C LEU A 85 10.44 20.43 6.24
N LEU A 86 9.54 20.78 5.34
CA LEU A 86 8.24 21.42 5.59
C LEU A 86 7.24 20.53 6.33
N ASP A 87 7.28 19.21 6.12
CA ASP A 87 6.33 18.26 6.72
C ASP A 87 6.77 17.69 8.08
N THR A 88 7.76 18.33 8.71
CA THR A 88 8.39 17.84 9.94
C THR A 88 8.06 18.67 11.18
N VAL A 89 6.93 19.40 11.17
CA VAL A 89 6.44 20.15 12.35
C VAL A 89 6.25 19.21 13.54
N VAL A 90 6.85 19.58 14.69
CA VAL A 90 6.91 18.74 15.89
C VAL A 90 5.61 18.77 16.69
N GLY A 91 5.14 17.58 17.05
CA GLY A 91 3.96 17.37 17.89
C GLY A 91 2.64 17.55 17.15
N TYR A 92 1.56 17.07 17.76
CA TYR A 92 0.23 17.06 17.14
C TYR A 92 -0.46 18.44 17.22
N ARG A 93 -0.26 19.28 16.19
CA ARG A 93 -0.76 20.67 16.10
C ARG A 93 -0.85 21.14 14.63
N ASN A 94 -1.44 22.31 14.40
CA ASN A 94 -1.47 22.96 13.08
C ASN A 94 -0.08 22.97 12.40
N GLY A 95 -0.04 22.56 11.15
CA GLY A 95 1.16 22.39 10.33
C GLY A 95 1.82 21.00 10.41
N ASN A 96 1.54 20.20 11.44
CA ASN A 96 2.01 18.81 11.48
C ASN A 96 1.29 17.97 10.42
N TRP A 97 2.03 17.12 9.71
CA TRP A 97 1.51 16.25 8.66
C TRP A 97 0.27 15.47 9.13
N ILE A 98 0.42 14.72 10.22
CA ILE A 98 -0.64 13.83 10.72
C ILE A 98 -1.84 14.66 11.15
N TYR A 99 -1.61 15.77 11.84
CA TYR A 99 -2.67 16.70 12.26
C TYR A 99 -3.48 17.23 11.07
N GLU A 100 -2.82 17.79 10.05
CA GLU A 100 -3.50 18.48 8.95
C GLU A 100 -4.34 17.52 8.09
N TRP A 101 -3.81 16.32 7.81
CA TRP A 101 -4.54 15.27 7.10
C TRP A 101 -5.66 14.66 7.95
N ALA A 102 -5.41 14.35 9.23
CA ALA A 102 -6.43 13.80 10.11
C ALA A 102 -7.56 14.80 10.38
N ASN A 103 -7.24 16.09 10.51
CA ASN A 103 -8.24 17.14 10.65
C ASN A 103 -9.13 17.24 9.40
N GLN A 104 -8.54 17.15 8.20
CA GLN A 104 -9.30 17.09 6.95
C GLN A 104 -10.21 15.85 6.90
N GLY A 105 -9.69 14.68 7.27
CA GLY A 105 -10.48 13.44 7.37
C GLY A 105 -11.64 13.56 8.37
N MET A 106 -11.43 14.23 9.50
CA MET A 106 -12.47 14.49 10.49
C MET A 106 -13.61 15.35 9.94
N MET A 107 -13.31 16.35 9.12
CA MET A 107 -14.35 17.17 8.46
C MET A 107 -15.24 16.32 7.55
N TRP A 108 -14.67 15.37 6.80
CA TRP A 108 -15.44 14.43 5.99
C TRP A 108 -16.24 13.44 6.83
N GLN A 109 -15.66 12.93 7.91
CA GLN A 109 -16.37 12.07 8.85
C GLN A 109 -17.59 12.78 9.45
N GLN A 110 -17.45 14.06 9.85
CA GLN A 110 -18.59 14.84 10.36
C GLN A 110 -19.69 14.99 9.30
N LYS A 111 -19.32 15.36 8.06
CA LYS A 111 -20.26 15.40 6.93
C LYS A 111 -20.94 14.05 6.69
N ALA A 112 -20.21 12.94 6.78
CA ALA A 112 -20.76 11.60 6.59
C ALA A 112 -21.78 11.22 7.67
N MET A 113 -21.59 11.69 8.90
CA MET A 113 -22.54 11.46 10.01
C MET A 113 -23.80 12.31 9.92
N GLU A 114 -23.72 13.47 9.28
CA GLU A 114 -24.84 14.41 9.09
C GLU A 114 -25.60 14.17 7.77
N GLU A 115 -25.01 13.45 6.83
CA GLU A 115 -25.60 13.14 5.52
C GLU A 115 -26.76 12.15 5.63
N THR A 116 -27.82 12.42 4.87
CA THR A 116 -29.06 11.62 4.86
C THR A 116 -29.12 10.64 3.68
N ASP A 117 -28.47 10.95 2.56
CA ASP A 117 -28.36 10.04 1.43
C ASP A 117 -27.31 8.95 1.70
N PRO A 118 -27.67 7.66 1.73
CA PRO A 118 -26.73 6.59 2.02
C PRO A 118 -25.53 6.58 1.06
N GLY A 119 -25.76 6.75 -0.24
CA GLY A 119 -24.67 6.72 -1.23
C GLY A 119 -23.63 7.80 -0.97
N SER A 120 -24.09 9.03 -0.73
CA SER A 120 -23.24 10.18 -0.40
C SER A 120 -22.54 10.01 0.95
N ALA A 121 -23.24 9.51 1.97
CA ALA A 121 -22.65 9.21 3.28
C ALA A 121 -21.52 8.19 3.17
N GLY A 122 -21.72 7.11 2.40
CA GLY A 122 -20.68 6.11 2.12
C GLY A 122 -19.46 6.71 1.42
N GLN A 123 -19.67 7.59 0.43
CA GLN A 123 -18.57 8.27 -0.24
C GLN A 123 -17.82 9.24 0.67
N PHE A 124 -18.51 9.94 1.57
CA PHE A 124 -17.88 10.84 2.54
C PHE A 124 -17.04 10.07 3.56
N TRP A 125 -17.52 8.90 4.01
CA TRP A 125 -16.73 7.99 4.84
C TRP A 125 -15.48 7.48 4.12
N LEU A 126 -15.54 7.16 2.82
CA LEU A 126 -14.36 6.80 2.03
C LEU A 126 -13.34 7.95 1.93
N ASN A 127 -13.82 9.18 1.75
CA ASN A 127 -12.94 10.35 1.73
C ASN A 127 -12.22 10.49 3.07
N ALA A 128 -12.94 10.35 4.19
CA ALA A 128 -12.35 10.33 5.53
C ALA A 128 -11.32 9.21 5.69
N ALA A 129 -11.64 7.97 5.28
CA ALA A 129 -10.75 6.82 5.37
C ALA A 129 -9.43 7.04 4.61
N ASN A 130 -9.52 7.58 3.39
CA ASN A 130 -8.36 7.89 2.55
C ASN A 130 -7.48 8.99 3.17
N LEU A 131 -8.08 10.05 3.71
CA LEU A 131 -7.35 11.13 4.37
C LEU A 131 -6.66 10.66 5.66
N TYR A 132 -7.31 9.81 6.45
CA TYR A 132 -6.69 9.18 7.62
C TYR A 132 -5.52 8.26 7.25
N SER A 133 -5.62 7.50 6.16
CA SER A 133 -4.51 6.68 5.66
C SER A 133 -3.31 7.56 5.25
N ILE A 134 -3.55 8.67 4.54
CA ILE A 134 -2.47 9.63 4.21
C ILE A 134 -1.90 10.28 5.47
N ALA A 135 -2.73 10.57 6.49
CA ALA A 135 -2.23 11.08 7.76
C ALA A 135 -1.20 10.15 8.39
N SER A 136 -1.38 8.83 8.29
CA SER A 136 -0.41 7.83 8.75
C SER A 136 0.79 7.60 7.82
N TYR A 137 0.76 8.05 6.57
CA TYR A 137 1.85 7.81 5.62
C TYR A 137 3.21 8.37 6.14
N PRO A 138 4.32 7.61 6.08
CA PRO A 138 4.51 6.31 5.43
C PRO A 138 4.46 5.10 6.40
N HIS A 139 3.67 5.18 7.46
CA HIS A 139 3.35 4.10 8.39
C HIS A 139 4.57 3.57 9.15
N LEU A 140 5.46 4.46 9.61
CA LEU A 140 6.66 4.03 10.33
C LEU A 140 6.29 3.42 11.69
N LYS A 141 6.87 2.25 11.98
CA LYS A 141 6.66 1.59 13.26
C LYS A 141 7.16 2.47 14.42
N GLY A 142 6.34 2.60 15.46
CA GLY A 142 6.64 3.45 16.62
C GLY A 142 6.16 4.89 16.49
N ASP A 143 5.56 5.27 15.36
CA ASP A 143 4.82 6.52 15.23
C ASP A 143 3.42 6.34 15.85
N GLU A 144 3.28 6.67 17.13
CA GLU A 144 2.00 6.52 17.85
C GLU A 144 0.86 7.34 17.22
N LEU A 145 1.16 8.45 16.56
CA LEU A 145 0.16 9.29 15.88
C LEU A 145 -0.26 8.65 14.56
N SER A 146 0.68 8.06 13.82
CA SER A 146 0.40 7.24 12.64
C SER A 146 -0.50 6.06 13.00
N GLU A 147 -0.15 5.30 14.04
CA GLU A 147 -0.92 4.13 14.48
C GLU A 147 -2.38 4.49 14.81
N GLN A 148 -2.61 5.67 15.42
CA GLN A 148 -3.97 6.18 15.67
C GLN A 148 -4.70 6.54 14.38
N ALA A 149 -4.02 7.17 13.42
CA ALA A 149 -4.58 7.51 12.12
C ALA A 149 -4.94 6.25 11.30
N GLU A 150 -4.14 5.19 11.38
CA GLU A 150 -4.44 3.89 10.74
C GLU A 150 -5.74 3.27 11.31
N VAL A 151 -5.91 3.30 12.63
CA VAL A 151 -7.15 2.82 13.28
C VAL A 151 -8.37 3.61 12.81
N LEU A 152 -8.25 4.94 12.69
CA LEU A 152 -9.32 5.78 12.16
C LEU A 152 -9.61 5.49 10.69
N SER A 153 -8.57 5.25 9.89
CA SER A 153 -8.70 4.90 8.47
C SER A 153 -9.51 3.62 8.29
N ASN A 154 -9.13 2.53 8.98
CA ASN A 154 -9.82 1.25 8.89
C ASN A 154 -11.27 1.35 9.38
N ARG A 155 -11.51 2.04 10.50
CA ARG A 155 -12.87 2.24 10.99
C ARG A 155 -13.74 3.02 9.99
N ALA A 156 -13.22 4.12 9.44
CA ALA A 156 -13.94 4.89 8.43
C ALA A 156 -14.21 4.07 7.16
N TYR A 157 -13.28 3.19 6.80
CA TYR A 157 -13.43 2.26 5.67
C TYR A 157 -14.58 1.27 5.88
N GLU A 158 -14.65 0.66 7.06
CA GLU A 158 -15.73 -0.25 7.43
C GLU A 158 -17.08 0.47 7.54
N GLU A 159 -17.11 1.69 8.08
CA GLU A 159 -18.34 2.51 8.10
C GLU A 159 -18.80 2.82 6.68
N ALA A 160 -17.89 3.21 5.77
CA ALA A 160 -18.23 3.46 4.37
C ALA A 160 -18.91 2.26 3.72
N ALA A 161 -18.38 1.06 3.94
CA ALA A 161 -18.90 -0.17 3.35
C ALA A 161 -20.33 -0.53 3.79
N LYS A 162 -20.83 0.01 4.92
CA LYS A 162 -22.23 -0.19 5.34
C LYS A 162 -23.23 0.55 4.46
N TYR A 163 -22.79 1.59 3.76
CA TYR A 163 -23.63 2.46 2.94
C TYR A 163 -23.45 2.24 1.43
N LEU A 164 -22.33 1.64 1.04
CA LEU A 164 -22.00 1.37 -0.36
C LEU A 164 -22.64 0.06 -0.84
N PRO A 165 -22.88 -0.10 -2.16
CA PRO A 165 -23.71 -1.20 -2.67
C PRO A 165 -23.04 -2.57 -2.62
N TYR A 166 -21.71 -2.64 -2.49
CA TYR A 166 -20.97 -3.91 -2.38
C TYR A 166 -20.94 -4.40 -0.92
N THR A 167 -20.59 -5.66 -0.72
CA THR A 167 -20.44 -6.21 0.64
C THR A 167 -18.97 -6.29 1.04
N LEU A 168 -18.60 -5.67 2.15
CA LEU A 168 -17.31 -5.84 2.80
C LEU A 168 -17.42 -6.82 3.97
N LYS A 169 -16.46 -7.74 4.09
CA LYS A 169 -16.30 -8.59 5.28
C LYS A 169 -14.87 -8.54 5.78
N GLU A 170 -14.72 -8.25 7.06
CA GLU A 170 -13.47 -8.51 7.77
C GLU A 170 -13.34 -10.03 7.99
N LEU A 171 -12.21 -10.60 7.57
CA LEU A 171 -11.86 -12.00 7.75
C LEU A 171 -10.68 -12.09 8.71
N THR A 172 -10.76 -13.04 9.64
CA THR A 172 -9.71 -13.30 10.63
C THR A 172 -9.08 -14.65 10.36
N PHE A 173 -7.77 -14.66 10.13
CA PHE A 173 -6.98 -15.86 9.86
C PHE A 173 -6.05 -16.16 11.05
N PRO A 174 -6.12 -17.35 11.67
CA PRO A 174 -5.12 -17.75 12.66
C PRO A 174 -3.78 -17.98 11.97
N ILE A 175 -2.71 -17.43 12.54
CA ILE A 175 -1.35 -17.61 12.02
C ILE A 175 -0.59 -18.61 12.90
N SER A 176 0.16 -19.51 12.26
CA SER A 176 0.83 -20.64 12.91
C SER A 176 1.88 -20.26 13.97
N ASP A 177 2.51 -19.09 13.86
CA ASP A 177 3.42 -18.54 14.89
C ASP A 177 2.70 -17.79 16.03
N GLY A 178 1.36 -17.80 16.00
CA GLY A 178 0.49 -17.23 16.99
C GLY A 178 -0.38 -16.10 16.44
N GLY A 179 -1.39 -15.74 17.23
CA GLY A 179 -2.33 -14.63 17.00
C GLY A 179 -3.10 -14.66 15.67
N SER A 180 -3.78 -13.55 15.38
CA SER A 180 -4.73 -13.44 14.27
C SER A 180 -4.36 -12.33 13.28
N LEU A 181 -4.45 -12.62 12.00
CA LEU A 181 -4.31 -11.68 10.89
C LEU A 181 -5.70 -11.27 10.40
N SER A 182 -5.92 -9.96 10.20
CA SER A 182 -7.17 -9.43 9.63
C SER A 182 -6.97 -9.04 8.17
N GLY A 183 -7.98 -9.32 7.35
CA GLY A 183 -8.05 -8.92 5.95
C GLY A 183 -9.46 -8.54 5.52
N PHE A 184 -9.58 -7.66 4.53
CA PHE A 184 -10.88 -7.25 4.00
C PHE A 184 -11.25 -7.95 2.70
N LEU A 185 -12.34 -8.73 2.73
CA LEU A 185 -12.96 -9.33 1.55
C LEU A 185 -14.06 -8.42 0.99
N HIS A 186 -13.83 -7.91 -0.21
CA HIS A 186 -14.77 -7.12 -0.99
C HIS A 186 -15.50 -8.05 -1.95
N MET A 187 -16.82 -8.19 -1.81
CA MET A 187 -17.64 -9.04 -2.66
C MET A 187 -18.42 -8.21 -3.68
N PRO A 188 -18.38 -8.57 -4.97
CA PRO A 188 -19.00 -7.81 -6.03
C PRO A 188 -20.52 -7.90 -5.98
N THR A 189 -21.19 -6.89 -6.53
CA THR A 189 -22.65 -6.89 -6.74
C THR A 189 -23.07 -7.75 -7.95
N VAL A 190 -22.12 -8.11 -8.82
CA VAL A 190 -22.33 -8.93 -10.02
C VAL A 190 -21.89 -10.37 -9.74
N GLY A 191 -22.74 -11.33 -10.09
CA GLY A 191 -22.50 -12.76 -9.89
C GLY A 191 -22.99 -13.28 -8.53
N SER A 192 -22.57 -14.49 -8.17
CA SER A 192 -22.93 -15.13 -6.90
C SER A 192 -21.73 -15.88 -6.31
N ALA A 193 -21.63 -15.91 -4.98
CA ALA A 193 -20.62 -16.69 -4.28
C ALA A 193 -20.74 -18.20 -4.62
N PRO A 194 -19.62 -18.96 -4.59
CA PRO A 194 -18.26 -18.51 -4.31
C PRO A 194 -17.63 -17.73 -5.48
N PHE A 195 -16.99 -16.60 -5.19
CA PHE A 195 -16.47 -15.67 -6.20
C PHE A 195 -15.03 -15.99 -6.59
N PRO A 196 -14.65 -15.86 -7.88
CA PRO A 196 -13.23 -15.76 -8.24
C PRO A 196 -12.64 -14.54 -7.50
N THR A 197 -11.42 -14.67 -6.98
CA THR A 197 -10.88 -13.70 -6.02
C THR A 197 -9.45 -13.28 -6.38
N VAL A 198 -9.19 -11.98 -6.34
CA VAL A 198 -7.83 -11.43 -6.35
C VAL A 198 -7.36 -11.22 -4.92
N LEU A 199 -6.26 -11.86 -4.54
CA LEU A 199 -5.49 -11.51 -3.35
C LEU A 199 -4.58 -10.31 -3.67
N MET A 200 -4.84 -9.18 -3.04
CA MET A 200 -4.13 -7.92 -3.27
C MET A 200 -2.96 -7.77 -2.29
N CYS A 201 -1.75 -7.63 -2.83
CA CYS A 201 -0.51 -7.40 -2.09
C CYS A 201 0.01 -5.97 -2.37
N GLY A 202 -0.10 -5.08 -1.40
CA GLY A 202 0.25 -3.66 -1.55
C GLY A 202 1.75 -3.33 -1.49
N GLY A 203 2.06 -2.04 -1.44
CA GLY A 203 3.41 -1.54 -1.15
C GLY A 203 3.76 -1.65 0.34
N LEU A 204 5.00 -1.27 0.70
CA LEU A 204 5.42 -1.21 2.10
C LEU A 204 4.92 0.05 2.82
N ASP A 205 4.35 0.99 2.07
CA ASP A 205 3.90 2.31 2.49
C ASP A 205 2.41 2.54 2.18
N THR A 206 1.64 1.45 2.02
CA THR A 206 0.20 1.47 1.74
C THR A 206 -0.55 0.55 2.69
N LEU A 207 -1.79 0.91 3.01
CA LEU A 207 -2.69 0.07 3.81
C LEU A 207 -3.61 -0.77 2.93
N GLN A 208 -4.12 -1.87 3.47
CA GLN A 208 -5.09 -2.75 2.82
C GLN A 208 -6.41 -2.04 2.44
N SER A 209 -6.75 -0.93 3.11
CA SER A 209 -7.92 -0.08 2.86
C SER A 209 -7.70 0.93 1.71
N ASP A 210 -6.50 1.02 1.14
CA ASP A 210 -6.17 1.99 0.08
C ASP A 210 -6.65 1.54 -1.32
N TYR A 211 -7.15 0.30 -1.44
CA TYR A 211 -7.42 -0.35 -2.74
C TYR A 211 -8.90 -0.39 -3.13
N HIS A 212 -9.78 0.34 -2.45
CA HIS A 212 -11.22 0.37 -2.75
C HIS A 212 -11.54 0.54 -4.24
N ARG A 213 -10.89 1.51 -4.90
CA ARG A 213 -11.15 1.78 -6.31
C ARG A 213 -10.62 0.73 -7.26
N LEU A 214 -9.57 0.00 -6.88
CA LEU A 214 -9.15 -1.18 -7.64
C LEU A 214 -10.30 -2.19 -7.72
N PHE A 215 -10.96 -2.43 -6.59
CA PHE A 215 -12.14 -3.29 -6.55
C PHE A 215 -13.30 -2.70 -7.35
N ARG A 216 -13.77 -1.50 -6.99
CA ARG A 216 -14.97 -0.89 -7.60
C ARG A 216 -14.88 -0.67 -9.10
N ASP A 217 -13.74 -0.16 -9.58
CA ASP A 217 -13.64 0.33 -10.96
C ASP A 217 -13.15 -0.78 -11.92
N TYR A 218 -12.49 -1.85 -11.41
CA TYR A 218 -11.80 -2.83 -12.28
C TYR A 218 -12.17 -4.29 -12.01
N LEU A 219 -12.43 -4.71 -10.77
CA LEU A 219 -12.70 -6.11 -10.42
C LEU A 219 -14.19 -6.40 -10.27
N GLU A 220 -14.92 -5.52 -9.57
CA GLU A 220 -16.35 -5.69 -9.33
C GLU A 220 -17.17 -5.79 -10.63
N PRO A 221 -16.95 -4.96 -11.67
CA PRO A 221 -17.70 -5.08 -12.92
C PRO A 221 -17.51 -6.43 -13.62
N LYS A 222 -16.47 -7.19 -13.25
CA LYS A 222 -16.12 -8.52 -13.77
C LYS A 222 -16.61 -9.66 -12.86
N GLY A 223 -17.32 -9.34 -11.77
CA GLY A 223 -17.76 -10.33 -10.78
C GLY A 223 -16.60 -10.96 -10.00
N ILE A 224 -15.49 -10.24 -9.84
CA ILE A 224 -14.29 -10.70 -9.12
C ILE A 224 -14.24 -10.05 -7.74
N ALA A 225 -14.12 -10.87 -6.70
CA ALA A 225 -13.90 -10.40 -5.34
C ALA A 225 -12.44 -9.96 -5.11
N MET A 226 -12.21 -9.10 -4.13
CA MET A 226 -10.87 -8.65 -3.75
C MET A 226 -10.63 -8.90 -2.26
N LEU A 227 -9.61 -9.69 -1.94
CA LEU A 227 -9.12 -9.86 -0.58
C LEU A 227 -7.86 -9.03 -0.39
N THR A 228 -7.87 -8.06 0.52
CA THR A 228 -6.68 -7.26 0.85
C THR A 228 -6.06 -7.74 2.17
N ILE A 229 -4.73 -7.79 2.19
CA ILE A 229 -3.93 -8.16 3.36
C ILE A 229 -2.75 -7.19 3.43
N ASP A 230 -2.50 -6.61 4.60
CA ASP A 230 -1.31 -5.79 4.81
C ASP A 230 -0.05 -6.63 4.75
N LEU A 231 1.01 -6.10 4.13
CA LEU A 231 2.33 -6.73 4.17
C LEU A 231 2.84 -6.86 5.62
N PRO A 232 3.68 -7.87 5.94
CA PRO A 232 4.32 -7.94 7.25
C PRO A 232 4.92 -6.58 7.63
N SER A 233 4.72 -6.16 8.88
CA SER A 233 5.15 -4.90 9.50
C SER A 233 4.37 -3.63 9.09
N VAL A 234 3.25 -3.78 8.39
CA VAL A 234 2.33 -2.70 8.00
C VAL A 234 0.95 -2.93 8.61
N GLY A 235 0.24 -1.86 9.03
CA GLY A 235 -1.19 -1.92 9.36
C GLY A 235 -1.58 -3.04 10.32
N ALA A 236 -2.59 -3.83 9.94
CA ALA A 236 -3.06 -4.99 10.72
C ALA A 236 -1.99 -6.10 10.86
N SER A 237 -0.97 -6.07 10.02
CA SER A 237 0.18 -6.98 10.01
C SER A 237 1.43 -6.42 10.74
N SER A 238 1.32 -5.26 11.41
CA SER A 238 2.43 -4.54 12.07
C SER A 238 3.23 -5.35 13.10
N ARG A 239 2.57 -6.33 13.73
CA ARG A 239 3.16 -7.25 14.72
C ARG A 239 4.15 -8.25 14.12
N TRP A 240 4.02 -8.62 12.85
CA TRP A 240 4.96 -9.53 12.20
C TRP A 240 6.07 -8.73 11.52
N LYS A 241 7.31 -9.13 11.74
CA LYS A 241 8.45 -8.52 11.05
C LYS A 241 8.49 -8.98 9.59
N LEU A 242 8.90 -8.10 8.68
CA LEU A 242 9.20 -8.52 7.31
C LEU A 242 10.49 -9.36 7.28
N THR A 243 10.35 -10.66 7.04
CA THR A 243 11.48 -11.61 6.92
C THR A 243 11.69 -12.03 5.46
N GLN A 244 12.78 -12.76 5.19
CA GLN A 244 13.08 -13.30 3.85
C GLN A 244 11.96 -14.22 3.32
N ASP A 245 11.15 -14.80 4.21
CA ASP A 245 9.89 -15.45 3.87
C ASP A 245 8.79 -14.38 3.67
N THR A 246 8.97 -13.54 2.65
CA THR A 246 8.15 -12.33 2.43
C THR A 246 6.67 -12.64 2.29
N SER A 247 6.33 -13.81 1.77
CA SER A 247 4.95 -14.23 1.54
C SER A 247 4.35 -15.08 2.66
N TYR A 248 5.03 -15.26 3.80
CA TYR A 248 4.60 -16.13 4.90
C TYR A 248 3.13 -15.94 5.32
N LEU A 249 2.71 -14.69 5.57
CA LEU A 249 1.33 -14.38 5.96
C LEU A 249 0.34 -14.69 4.83
N HIS A 250 0.67 -14.25 3.61
CA HIS A 250 -0.21 -14.39 2.45
C HIS A 250 -0.35 -15.86 2.02
N GLN A 251 0.68 -16.68 2.22
CA GLN A 251 0.64 -18.11 1.96
C GLN A 251 -0.34 -18.82 2.91
N GLN A 252 -0.35 -18.46 4.19
CA GLN A 252 -1.31 -19.00 5.15
C GLN A 252 -2.75 -18.55 4.84
N VAL A 253 -2.94 -17.30 4.43
CA VAL A 253 -4.24 -16.83 3.93
C VAL A 253 -4.70 -17.68 2.73
N LEU A 254 -3.85 -17.87 1.71
CA LEU A 254 -4.17 -18.71 0.54
C LEU A 254 -4.56 -20.14 0.92
N GLN A 255 -3.88 -20.74 1.91
CA GLN A 255 -4.17 -22.08 2.38
C GLN A 255 -5.52 -22.16 3.10
N ALA A 256 -5.89 -21.12 3.85
CA ALA A 256 -7.16 -21.03 4.58
C ALA A 256 -8.38 -20.67 3.69
N LEU A 257 -8.17 -20.21 2.45
CA LEU A 257 -9.28 -19.84 1.56
C LEU A 257 -10.25 -20.98 1.24
N ALA A 258 -9.82 -22.24 1.37
CA ALA A 258 -10.69 -23.40 1.21
C ALA A 258 -11.85 -23.43 2.24
N ASP A 259 -11.65 -22.80 3.40
CA ASP A 259 -12.65 -22.72 4.48
C ASP A 259 -13.50 -21.44 4.42
N VAL A 260 -13.26 -20.56 3.44
CA VAL A 260 -13.98 -19.29 3.27
C VAL A 260 -15.10 -19.47 2.22
N PRO A 261 -16.38 -19.59 2.62
CA PRO A 261 -17.46 -20.00 1.70
C PRO A 261 -17.79 -18.98 0.59
N TRP A 262 -17.31 -17.74 0.73
CA TRP A 262 -17.53 -16.68 -0.26
C TRP A 262 -16.50 -16.68 -1.38
N VAL A 263 -15.38 -17.40 -1.21
CA VAL A 263 -14.25 -17.40 -2.14
C VAL A 263 -14.20 -18.73 -2.87
N ASP A 264 -14.12 -18.68 -4.19
CA ASP A 264 -13.78 -19.85 -4.98
C ASP A 264 -12.27 -20.06 -4.90
N HIS A 265 -11.84 -20.88 -3.93
CA HIS A 265 -10.43 -21.15 -3.69
C HIS A 265 -9.71 -21.80 -4.88
N GLN A 266 -10.44 -22.30 -5.89
CA GLN A 266 -9.87 -22.81 -7.14
C GLN A 266 -9.68 -21.73 -8.19
N ARG A 267 -10.18 -20.50 -7.99
CA ARG A 267 -10.06 -19.36 -8.91
C ARG A 267 -9.48 -18.14 -8.20
N VAL A 268 -8.31 -18.33 -7.60
CA VAL A 268 -7.57 -17.26 -6.91
C VAL A 268 -6.36 -16.83 -7.74
N SER A 269 -6.21 -15.53 -7.95
CA SER A 269 -4.99 -14.93 -8.52
C SER A 269 -4.45 -13.89 -7.56
N VAL A 270 -3.17 -13.54 -7.70
CA VAL A 270 -2.52 -12.56 -6.82
C VAL A 270 -2.13 -11.33 -7.64
N PHE A 271 -2.42 -10.14 -7.10
CA PHE A 271 -2.01 -8.88 -7.71
C PHE A 271 -1.08 -8.12 -6.75
N GLY A 272 0.14 -7.80 -7.20
CA GLY A 272 1.13 -7.05 -6.44
C GLY A 272 1.46 -5.67 -7.01
N PHE A 273 1.47 -4.64 -6.16
CA PHE A 273 2.12 -3.36 -6.45
C PHE A 273 3.48 -3.29 -5.78
N ARG A 274 4.51 -2.72 -6.44
CA ARG A 274 5.80 -2.41 -5.79
C ARG A 274 6.40 -3.64 -5.10
N PHE A 275 6.69 -3.55 -3.80
CA PHE A 275 7.20 -4.68 -3.03
C PHE A 275 6.17 -5.81 -2.85
N GLY A 276 4.87 -5.54 -2.93
CA GLY A 276 3.83 -6.57 -2.99
C GLY A 276 3.96 -7.50 -4.20
N ALA A 277 4.63 -7.07 -5.27
CA ALA A 277 5.00 -7.95 -6.38
C ALA A 277 6.01 -9.04 -5.95
N ASN A 278 6.91 -8.74 -5.00
CA ASN A 278 7.81 -9.74 -4.42
C ASN A 278 7.01 -10.88 -3.78
N VAL A 279 6.02 -10.51 -2.97
CA VAL A 279 5.10 -11.46 -2.32
C VAL A 279 4.29 -12.23 -3.36
N ALA A 280 3.67 -11.54 -4.32
CA ALA A 280 2.82 -12.15 -5.33
C ALA A 280 3.57 -13.16 -6.22
N VAL A 281 4.74 -12.79 -6.72
CA VAL A 281 5.59 -13.67 -7.54
C VAL A 281 6.05 -14.87 -6.72
N ARG A 282 6.48 -14.66 -5.47
CA ARG A 282 6.88 -15.74 -4.57
C ARG A 282 5.75 -16.75 -4.35
N LEU A 283 4.51 -16.29 -4.13
CA LEU A 283 3.34 -17.17 -4.05
C LEU A 283 3.07 -17.95 -5.33
N GLY A 284 3.28 -17.34 -6.51
CA GLY A 284 3.17 -18.05 -7.79
C GLY A 284 4.12 -19.25 -7.91
N TYR A 285 5.31 -19.18 -7.29
CA TYR A 285 6.23 -20.33 -7.23
C TYR A 285 5.88 -21.36 -6.16
N LEU A 286 5.40 -20.92 -5.00
CA LEU A 286 5.20 -21.79 -3.84
C LEU A 286 3.84 -22.47 -3.82
N GLU A 287 2.81 -21.83 -4.38
CA GLU A 287 1.43 -22.31 -4.37
C GLU A 287 0.84 -22.43 -5.79
N PRO A 288 1.52 -23.08 -6.77
CA PRO A 288 1.07 -23.13 -8.16
C PRO A 288 -0.26 -23.88 -8.35
N GLN A 289 -0.70 -24.65 -7.34
CA GLN A 289 -2.00 -25.33 -7.33
C GLN A 289 -3.15 -24.43 -6.84
N ARG A 290 -2.85 -23.35 -6.11
CA ARG A 290 -3.85 -22.41 -5.56
C ARG A 290 -3.86 -21.08 -6.30
N VAL A 291 -2.72 -20.66 -6.87
CA VAL A 291 -2.57 -19.40 -7.60
C VAL A 291 -2.69 -19.65 -9.10
N ARG A 292 -3.81 -19.19 -9.68
CA ARG A 292 -4.10 -19.27 -11.12
C ARG A 292 -3.26 -18.33 -11.96
N ALA A 293 -3.01 -17.12 -11.46
CA ALA A 293 -2.17 -16.16 -12.14
C ALA A 293 -1.58 -15.15 -11.16
N VAL A 294 -0.48 -14.51 -11.57
CA VAL A 294 0.10 -13.37 -10.85
C VAL A 294 0.14 -12.17 -11.79
N ALA A 295 -0.40 -11.04 -11.34
CA ALA A 295 -0.20 -9.76 -11.98
C ALA A 295 0.69 -8.87 -11.10
N CYS A 296 1.53 -8.05 -11.71
CA CYS A 296 2.38 -7.11 -10.99
C CYS A 296 2.47 -5.78 -11.73
N LEU A 297 2.40 -4.66 -11.03
CA LEU A 297 2.66 -3.32 -11.59
C LEU A 297 3.77 -2.61 -10.80
N GLY A 298 4.79 -2.11 -11.50
CA GLY A 298 5.98 -1.49 -10.92
C GLY A 298 6.72 -2.42 -9.93
N PRO A 299 7.03 -3.68 -10.31
CA PRO A 299 7.54 -4.69 -9.38
C PRO A 299 8.93 -4.39 -8.81
N ILE A 300 9.12 -4.64 -7.51
CA ILE A 300 10.43 -4.67 -6.85
C ILE A 300 10.76 -6.12 -6.48
N VAL A 301 11.58 -6.80 -7.28
CA VAL A 301 11.90 -8.23 -7.07
C VAL A 301 13.39 -8.55 -7.07
N HIS A 302 14.25 -7.68 -7.61
CA HIS A 302 15.69 -7.93 -7.65
C HIS A 302 16.58 -6.67 -7.69
N HIS A 303 16.38 -5.77 -8.65
CA HIS A 303 17.33 -4.71 -8.97
C HIS A 303 17.52 -3.73 -7.82
N LEU A 304 16.43 -3.20 -7.27
CA LEU A 304 16.50 -2.29 -6.14
C LEU A 304 17.12 -2.95 -4.90
N LEU A 305 16.84 -4.25 -4.71
CA LEU A 305 17.25 -4.99 -3.51
C LEU A 305 18.74 -5.38 -3.53
N CYS A 306 19.34 -5.48 -4.71
CA CYS A 306 20.72 -5.97 -4.86
C CYS A 306 21.70 -4.93 -5.39
N ASN A 307 21.25 -3.88 -6.08
CA ASN A 307 22.13 -2.92 -6.72
C ASN A 307 22.37 -1.69 -5.84
N SER A 308 23.59 -1.57 -5.31
CA SER A 308 24.00 -0.43 -4.50
C SER A 308 23.90 0.91 -5.23
N ASP A 309 24.08 0.95 -6.55
CA ASP A 309 23.91 2.18 -7.34
C ASP A 309 22.45 2.63 -7.41
N SER A 310 21.52 1.68 -7.45
CA SER A 310 20.08 1.97 -7.42
C SER A 310 19.69 2.45 -6.02
N LEU A 311 20.15 1.78 -4.97
CA LEU A 311 19.84 2.13 -3.58
C LEU A 311 20.34 3.52 -3.19
N ARG A 312 21.52 3.94 -3.65
CA ARG A 312 22.04 5.30 -3.42
C ARG A 312 21.18 6.42 -4.01
N LYS A 313 20.31 6.10 -4.97
CA LYS A 313 19.41 7.07 -5.59
C LYS A 313 18.07 7.15 -4.88
N VAL A 314 17.74 6.17 -4.04
CA VAL A 314 16.44 6.10 -3.37
C VAL A 314 16.31 7.21 -2.32
N PRO A 315 15.17 7.91 -2.24
CA PRO A 315 14.97 8.97 -1.24
C PRO A 315 14.99 8.43 0.20
N ASP A 316 15.42 9.27 1.15
CA ASP A 316 15.62 8.89 2.55
C ASP A 316 14.37 8.28 3.18
N MET A 317 13.18 8.86 2.93
CA MET A 317 11.90 8.32 3.43
C MET A 317 11.68 6.87 3.01
N TYR A 318 12.02 6.49 1.77
CA TYR A 318 11.83 5.11 1.32
C TYR A 318 12.84 4.17 1.97
N MET A 319 14.09 4.61 2.17
CA MET A 319 15.08 3.85 2.91
C MET A 319 14.68 3.68 4.38
N ASP A 320 14.03 4.68 4.98
CA ASP A 320 13.47 4.62 6.32
C ASP A 320 12.29 3.65 6.43
N VAL A 321 11.41 3.62 5.42
CA VAL A 321 10.38 2.58 5.30
C VAL A 321 11.03 1.21 5.27
N MET A 322 12.00 0.95 4.39
CA MET A 322 12.70 -0.35 4.33
C MET A 322 13.30 -0.73 5.69
N ALA A 323 14.00 0.19 6.34
CA ALA A 323 14.61 -0.03 7.64
C ALA A 323 13.58 -0.33 8.73
N SER A 324 12.47 0.42 8.76
CA SER A 324 11.38 0.22 9.71
C SER A 324 10.75 -1.17 9.57
N ARG A 325 10.45 -1.58 8.33
CA ARG A 325 9.83 -2.89 8.02
C ARG A 325 10.73 -4.07 8.37
N LEU A 326 12.03 -3.90 8.11
CA LEU A 326 13.07 -4.87 8.44
C LEU A 326 13.52 -4.81 9.91
N GLY A 327 12.93 -3.95 10.75
CA GLY A 327 13.30 -3.80 12.16
C GLY A 327 14.77 -3.41 12.35
N MET A 328 15.26 -2.53 11.49
CA MET A 328 16.65 -2.08 11.36
C MET A 328 16.75 -0.55 11.44
N ALA A 329 15.86 0.08 12.21
CA ALA A 329 15.74 1.54 12.32
C ALA A 329 17.02 2.24 12.80
N ASP A 330 17.88 1.55 13.56
CA ASP A 330 19.16 2.10 14.07
C ASP A 330 20.39 1.53 13.31
N SER A 331 20.20 0.92 12.13
CA SER A 331 21.28 0.30 11.34
C SER A 331 22.02 1.27 10.42
N THR A 332 23.21 0.87 9.95
CA THR A 332 23.91 1.58 8.87
C THR A 332 23.34 1.20 7.51
N ASP A 333 23.49 2.08 6.52
CA ASP A 333 23.07 1.81 5.14
C ASP A 333 23.73 0.56 4.56
N GLU A 334 25.00 0.31 4.86
CA GLU A 334 25.71 -0.90 4.41
C GLU A 334 25.08 -2.17 4.97
N THR A 335 24.68 -2.14 6.24
CA THR A 335 24.05 -3.29 6.91
C THR A 335 22.66 -3.53 6.34
N LEU A 336 21.89 -2.45 6.15
CA LEU A 336 20.56 -2.50 5.54
C LEU A 336 20.63 -3.03 4.09
N ASN A 337 21.56 -2.53 3.29
CA ASN A 337 21.78 -2.97 1.89
C ASN A 337 22.15 -4.46 1.82
N THR A 338 22.98 -4.93 2.75
CA THR A 338 23.36 -6.35 2.84
C THR A 338 22.14 -7.23 3.16
N GLU A 339 21.28 -6.79 4.07
CA GLU A 339 20.07 -7.53 4.41
C GLU A 339 19.05 -7.51 3.26
N MET A 340 18.80 -6.36 2.64
CA MET A 340 17.87 -6.23 1.51
C MET A 340 18.21 -7.16 0.33
N ASN A 341 19.49 -7.44 0.08
CA ASN A 341 19.91 -8.37 -0.98
C ASN A 341 19.25 -9.75 -0.83
N ARG A 342 19.03 -10.21 0.41
CA ARG A 342 18.42 -11.51 0.74
C ARG A 342 16.93 -11.60 0.40
N TYR A 343 16.30 -10.45 0.13
CA TYR A 343 14.90 -10.35 -0.27
C TYR A 343 14.72 -10.42 -1.78
N SER A 344 15.82 -10.41 -2.57
CA SER A 344 15.71 -10.60 -4.00
C SER A 344 15.25 -12.01 -4.34
N LEU A 345 14.18 -12.11 -5.13
CA LEU A 345 13.67 -13.40 -5.60
C LEU A 345 14.65 -14.13 -6.52
N LYS A 346 15.58 -13.41 -7.17
CA LYS A 346 16.67 -14.04 -7.94
C LYS A 346 17.73 -14.63 -7.01
N THR A 347 18.13 -13.89 -5.96
CA THR A 347 19.05 -14.40 -4.93
C THR A 347 18.44 -15.60 -4.18
N GLN A 348 17.13 -15.60 -3.95
CA GLN A 348 16.39 -16.72 -3.38
C GLN A 348 16.22 -17.92 -4.33
N GLY A 349 16.68 -17.82 -5.58
CA GLY A 349 16.57 -18.89 -6.58
C GLY A 349 15.16 -19.12 -7.14
N LEU A 350 14.24 -18.17 -6.92
CA LEU A 350 12.88 -18.21 -7.44
C LEU A 350 12.81 -17.66 -8.86
N LEU A 351 13.43 -16.51 -9.13
CA LEU A 351 13.51 -15.91 -10.47
C LEU A 351 14.77 -16.38 -11.22
N GLY A 352 14.63 -16.62 -12.52
CA GLY A 352 15.68 -17.23 -13.37
C GLY A 352 15.46 -18.72 -13.68
N ARG A 353 14.38 -19.31 -13.16
CA ARG A 353 13.88 -20.65 -13.53
C ARG A 353 12.42 -20.56 -13.99
N ARG A 354 11.95 -21.54 -14.77
CA ARG A 354 10.59 -21.52 -15.34
C ARG A 354 9.53 -21.86 -14.28
N CYS A 355 8.57 -20.97 -14.07
CA CYS A 355 7.35 -21.14 -13.28
C CYS A 355 6.19 -21.55 -14.20
N GLN A 356 5.30 -22.43 -13.73
CA GLN A 356 4.10 -22.81 -14.50
C GLN A 356 2.96 -21.80 -14.36
N THR A 357 2.93 -21.03 -13.28
CA THR A 357 1.91 -19.99 -13.07
C THR A 357 2.09 -18.86 -14.09
N PRO A 358 1.05 -18.51 -14.87
CA PRO A 358 1.05 -17.34 -15.75
C PRO A 358 1.36 -16.06 -14.98
N MET A 359 2.21 -15.19 -15.55
CA MET A 359 2.60 -13.93 -14.90
C MET A 359 2.52 -12.73 -15.85
N LEU A 360 1.78 -11.70 -15.47
CA LEU A 360 1.80 -10.39 -16.11
C LEU A 360 2.65 -9.43 -15.28
N ALA A 361 3.59 -8.73 -15.93
CA ALA A 361 4.39 -7.71 -15.27
C ALA A 361 4.37 -6.40 -16.07
N GLY A 362 3.84 -5.35 -15.44
CA GLY A 362 3.77 -4.00 -15.98
C GLY A 362 4.86 -3.09 -15.44
N PHE A 363 5.42 -2.24 -16.31
CA PHE A 363 6.47 -1.28 -15.95
C PHE A 363 6.25 0.07 -16.63
N TRP A 364 6.70 1.14 -15.97
CA TRP A 364 6.84 2.47 -16.58
C TRP A 364 8.26 2.67 -17.09
N GLU A 365 8.40 3.42 -18.18
CA GLU A 365 9.73 3.85 -18.62
C GLU A 365 10.37 4.79 -17.58
N ASN A 366 11.64 4.53 -17.26
CA ASN A 366 12.44 5.32 -16.32
C ASN A 366 11.92 5.34 -14.87
N ASP A 367 11.11 4.36 -14.44
CA ASP A 367 10.82 4.16 -13.01
C ASP A 367 12.13 3.81 -12.28
N PRO A 368 12.60 4.66 -11.35
CA PRO A 368 13.91 4.48 -10.71
C PRO A 368 13.94 3.32 -9.71
N PHE A 369 12.77 2.89 -9.23
CA PHE A 369 12.66 1.80 -8.26
C PHE A 369 12.34 0.46 -8.92
N SER A 370 11.58 0.48 -10.02
CA SER A 370 11.19 -0.69 -10.80
C SER A 370 11.62 -0.53 -12.26
N PRO A 371 12.92 -0.62 -12.57
CA PRO A 371 13.37 -0.56 -13.96
C PRO A 371 12.76 -1.70 -14.79
N LYS A 372 12.76 -1.54 -16.12
CA LYS A 372 12.16 -2.52 -17.07
C LYS A 372 12.65 -3.95 -16.85
N GLU A 373 13.88 -4.09 -16.41
CA GLU A 373 14.53 -5.37 -16.12
C GLU A 373 13.81 -6.17 -15.04
N GLU A 374 13.16 -5.53 -14.05
CA GLU A 374 12.33 -6.20 -13.04
C GLU A 374 11.16 -6.94 -13.70
N ALA A 375 10.35 -6.22 -14.49
CA ALA A 375 9.20 -6.79 -15.18
C ALA A 375 9.61 -7.85 -16.23
N LYS A 376 10.72 -7.62 -16.94
CA LYS A 376 11.29 -8.63 -17.87
C LYS A 376 11.71 -9.89 -17.14
N LEU A 377 12.32 -9.78 -15.96
CA LEU A 377 12.78 -10.94 -15.19
C LEU A 377 11.58 -11.80 -14.74
N ILE A 378 10.48 -11.18 -14.31
CA ILE A 378 9.23 -11.88 -13.99
C ILE A 378 8.66 -12.56 -15.24
N CYS A 379 8.46 -11.79 -16.31
CA CYS A 379 7.86 -12.28 -17.56
C CYS A 379 8.65 -13.45 -18.16
N SER A 380 9.97 -13.37 -18.21
CA SER A 380 10.83 -14.42 -18.77
C SER A 380 10.93 -15.67 -17.88
N SER A 381 10.60 -15.54 -16.60
CA SER A 381 10.60 -16.67 -15.67
C SER A 381 9.26 -17.41 -15.64
N SER A 382 8.18 -16.89 -16.23
CA SER A 382 6.90 -17.59 -16.35
C SER A 382 6.77 -18.35 -17.68
N ALA A 383 6.15 -19.53 -17.65
CA ALA A 383 5.83 -20.30 -18.85
C ALA A 383 4.83 -19.61 -19.77
N ASP A 384 4.01 -18.71 -19.22
CA ASP A 384 3.02 -17.87 -19.90
C ASP A 384 3.13 -16.44 -19.37
N GLY A 385 4.27 -15.82 -19.68
CA GLY A 385 4.62 -14.47 -19.26
C GLY A 385 4.10 -13.39 -20.21
N LYS A 386 3.49 -12.34 -19.67
CA LYS A 386 3.07 -11.14 -20.43
C LYS A 386 3.76 -9.89 -19.88
N LEU A 387 4.50 -9.20 -20.75
CA LEU A 387 5.11 -7.92 -20.42
C LEU A 387 4.16 -6.78 -20.82
N LEU A 388 3.88 -5.84 -19.91
CA LEU A 388 3.03 -4.68 -20.15
C LEU A 388 3.85 -3.38 -20.04
N ALA A 389 4.12 -2.73 -21.16
CA ALA A 389 4.74 -1.40 -21.15
C ALA A 389 3.68 -0.32 -20.91
N ILE A 390 3.89 0.54 -19.90
CA ILE A 390 2.95 1.59 -19.51
C ILE A 390 3.59 2.94 -19.82
N PRO A 391 3.06 3.72 -20.79
CA PRO A 391 3.58 5.05 -21.08
C PRO A 391 3.42 5.98 -19.87
N SER A 392 4.42 6.83 -19.62
CA SER A 392 4.41 7.78 -18.51
C SER A 392 3.57 9.04 -18.78
N LYS A 393 3.19 9.30 -20.04
CA LYS A 393 2.44 10.50 -20.43
C LYS A 393 1.30 10.16 -21.40
N PRO A 394 0.05 10.60 -21.13
CA PRO A 394 -0.44 11.13 -19.84
C PRO A 394 -0.45 10.06 -18.74
N LEU A 395 0.04 10.39 -17.54
CA LEU A 395 0.30 9.40 -16.49
C LEU A 395 -0.98 8.71 -15.99
N TYR A 396 -2.00 9.49 -15.61
CA TYR A 396 -3.23 8.97 -15.02
C TYR A 396 -4.01 8.06 -15.99
N GLU A 397 -4.17 8.49 -17.24
CA GLU A 397 -4.89 7.72 -18.26
C GLU A 397 -4.19 6.40 -18.60
N ASN A 398 -2.85 6.41 -18.71
CA ASN A 398 -2.11 5.19 -18.98
C ASN A 398 -2.07 4.24 -17.77
N PHE A 399 -2.06 4.77 -16.54
CA PHE A 399 -2.25 3.96 -15.35
C PHE A 399 -3.64 3.29 -15.33
N HIS A 400 -4.70 4.06 -15.60
CA HIS A 400 -6.06 3.52 -15.72
C HIS A 400 -6.16 2.42 -16.79
N ARG A 401 -5.59 2.64 -17.99
CA ARG A 401 -5.53 1.62 -19.05
C ARG A 401 -4.76 0.38 -18.65
N ALA A 402 -3.66 0.52 -17.91
CA ALA A 402 -2.88 -0.61 -17.42
C ALA A 402 -3.69 -1.45 -16.43
N LEU A 403 -4.48 -0.83 -15.55
CA LEU A 403 -5.36 -1.53 -14.63
C LEU A 403 -6.50 -2.26 -15.35
N LEU A 404 -7.12 -1.65 -16.38
CA LEU A 404 -8.12 -2.32 -17.22
C LEU A 404 -7.54 -3.56 -17.91
N GLN A 405 -6.37 -3.44 -18.56
CA GLN A 405 -5.71 -4.58 -19.21
C GLN A 405 -5.30 -5.66 -18.21
N THR A 406 -4.92 -5.26 -17.00
CA THR A 406 -4.56 -6.20 -15.93
C THR A 406 -5.77 -6.94 -15.42
N SER A 407 -6.90 -6.26 -15.17
CA SER A 407 -8.12 -6.92 -14.69
C SER A 407 -8.76 -7.82 -15.75
N GLU A 408 -8.73 -7.43 -17.04
CA GLU A 408 -9.13 -8.28 -18.16
C GLU A 408 -8.25 -9.53 -18.27
N TRP A 409 -6.93 -9.38 -18.11
CA TRP A 409 -6.01 -10.52 -18.14
C TRP A 409 -6.21 -11.46 -16.95
N LEU A 410 -6.43 -10.93 -15.75
CA LEU A 410 -6.73 -11.74 -14.56
C LEU A 410 -8.05 -12.50 -14.73
N GLU A 411 -9.09 -11.86 -15.27
CA GLU A 411 -10.38 -12.49 -15.58
C GLU A 411 -10.20 -13.68 -16.53
N ASP A 412 -9.43 -13.51 -17.62
CA ASP A 412 -9.14 -14.59 -18.58
C ASP A 412 -8.44 -15.78 -17.91
N LYS A 413 -7.46 -15.54 -17.04
CA LYS A 413 -6.71 -16.61 -16.36
C LYS A 413 -7.49 -17.31 -15.22
N MET A 414 -8.58 -16.71 -14.74
CA MET A 414 -9.42 -17.30 -13.70
C MET A 414 -10.57 -18.15 -14.27
N ARG A 415 -10.86 -18.07 -15.57
CA ARG A 415 -11.86 -18.92 -16.24
C ARG A 415 -11.36 -20.35 -16.37
#